data_AF-B1KK86-F1
#
_entry.id   AF-B1KK86-F1
#
_cell.length_a   1.000
_cell.length_b   1.000
_cell.length_c   1.000
_cell.angle_alpha   90.00
_cell.angle_beta   90.00
_cell.angle_gamma   90.00
#
_symmetry.space_group_name_H-M   'P 1'
#
loop_
_entity.id
_entity.type
_entity.pdbx_description
1 polymer ?
#
loop_
_entity_poly.entity_id
_entity_poly.type
_entity_poly.pdbx_seq_one_letter_code
_entity_poly.pdbx_strand_id
1 'polypeptide(L)'
;MALHPHVHDFYNEWIEKADNYNGQQLSDYFNKAFSLFTLYNKLYAEATFELARREEVVLNNHFPDRRGATEYAPQFIGYESLYQIITTEQGCRVCLQNLIERISNHEFYIKLSMPYGERQIEEDNELVTRLNSTDHVVKVGAVLDLIYSVRCNMFHGNKQFAQVQVDLLAPLTVILRRIIVALYAALQSES
;
A
#
# COMPACT_ATOMS: atom_id res chain seq x y z
N MET A 1 -6.71 -15.22 19.23
CA MET A 1 -6.54 -14.24 20.33
C MET A 1 -7.01 -12.92 19.78
N ALA A 2 -8.10 -12.37 20.31
CA ALA A 2 -8.79 -11.22 19.73
C ALA A 2 -7.82 -10.07 19.41
N LEU A 3 -7.94 -9.53 18.20
CA LEU A 3 -7.43 -8.22 17.79
C LEU A 3 -7.45 -7.25 18.97
N HIS A 4 -6.38 -6.45 19.14
CA HIS A 4 -6.35 -5.43 20.19
C HIS A 4 -7.71 -4.70 20.21
N PRO A 5 -8.38 -4.52 21.37
CA PRO A 5 -9.82 -4.19 21.46
C PRO A 5 -10.31 -2.99 20.63
N HIS A 6 -9.39 -2.17 20.13
CA HIS A 6 -9.66 -0.96 19.37
C HIS A 6 -9.39 -1.10 17.86
N VAL A 7 -8.88 -2.23 17.37
CA VAL A 7 -8.55 -2.41 15.94
C VAL A 7 -9.81 -2.49 15.09
N HIS A 8 -10.87 -3.12 15.60
CA HIS A 8 -12.18 -3.15 14.93
C HIS A 8 -12.76 -1.73 14.77
N ASP A 9 -12.82 -0.97 15.87
CA ASP A 9 -13.34 0.40 15.87
C ASP A 9 -12.49 1.31 14.97
N PHE A 10 -11.16 1.21 15.09
CA PHE A 10 -10.22 1.96 14.25
C PHE A 10 -10.39 1.60 12.77
N TYR A 11 -10.58 0.32 12.43
CA TYR A 11 -10.84 -0.09 11.07
C TYR A 11 -12.13 0.54 10.53
N ASN A 12 -13.23 0.39 11.26
CA ASN A 12 -14.54 0.90 10.83
C ASN A 12 -14.51 2.43 10.64
N GLU A 13 -13.95 3.16 11.60
CA GLU A 13 -13.87 4.62 11.54
C GLU A 13 -13.04 5.10 10.34
N TRP A 14 -11.86 4.50 10.12
CA TRP A 14 -10.96 4.96 9.07
C TRP A 14 -11.37 4.49 7.67
N ILE A 15 -11.98 3.31 7.54
CA ILE A 15 -12.48 2.84 6.25
C ILE A 15 -13.71 3.65 5.82
N GLU A 16 -14.63 3.94 6.75
CA GLU A 16 -15.79 4.81 6.48
C GLU A 16 -15.34 6.22 6.12
N LYS A 17 -14.38 6.79 6.88
CA LYS A 17 -13.77 8.08 6.55
C LYS A 17 -13.18 8.10 5.15
N ALA A 18 -12.46 7.05 4.74
CA ALA A 18 -11.89 6.95 3.40
C ALA A 18 -12.96 6.85 2.29
N ASP A 19 -14.06 6.15 2.58
CA ASP A 19 -15.17 5.95 1.64
C ASP A 19 -16.04 7.21 1.47
N ASN A 20 -16.08 8.09 2.47
CA ASN A 20 -16.81 9.37 2.41
C ASN A 20 -16.16 10.42 1.50
N TYR A 21 -14.92 10.23 1.04
CA TYR A 21 -14.30 11.09 0.03
C TYR A 21 -14.73 10.67 -1.37
N ASN A 22 -15.48 11.56 -2.04
CA ASN A 22 -16.19 11.26 -3.29
C ASN A 22 -15.40 11.57 -4.58
N GLY A 23 -14.17 12.10 -4.47
CA GLY A 23 -13.29 12.36 -5.62
C GLY A 23 -13.70 13.55 -6.49
N GLN A 24 -14.48 14.50 -5.95
CA GLN A 24 -14.92 15.69 -6.68
C GLN A 24 -13.83 16.76 -6.79
N GLN A 25 -12.92 16.80 -5.83
CA GLN A 25 -11.82 17.76 -5.77
C GLN A 25 -10.50 17.06 -5.44
N LEU A 26 -9.39 17.72 -5.76
CA LEU A 26 -8.05 17.20 -5.52
C LEU A 26 -7.82 16.74 -4.07
N SER A 27 -8.29 17.53 -3.10
CA SER A 27 -8.20 17.21 -1.67
C SER A 27 -8.86 15.89 -1.30
N ASP A 28 -9.91 15.47 -2.00
CA ASP A 28 -10.60 14.21 -1.70
C ASP A 28 -9.69 13.02 -1.97
N TYR A 29 -8.94 13.04 -3.09
CA TYR A 29 -7.98 11.98 -3.43
C TYR A 29 -6.84 11.89 -2.42
N PHE A 30 -6.32 13.05 -1.99
CA PHE A 30 -5.29 13.12 -0.96
C PHE A 30 -5.80 12.62 0.39
N ASN A 31 -6.95 13.12 0.84
CA ASN A 31 -7.53 12.75 2.13
C ASN A 31 -7.91 11.27 2.17
N LYS A 32 -8.41 10.73 1.05
CA LYS A 32 -8.66 9.29 0.90
C LYS A 32 -7.37 8.49 1.00
N ALA A 33 -6.33 8.87 0.26
CA ALA A 33 -5.03 8.21 0.33
C ALA A 33 -4.44 8.26 1.74
N PHE A 34 -4.43 9.42 2.41
CA PHE A 34 -3.97 9.54 3.79
C PHE A 34 -4.77 8.66 4.75
N SER A 35 -6.09 8.64 4.62
CA SER A 35 -6.95 7.82 5.48
C SER A 35 -6.65 6.32 5.31
N LEU A 36 -6.50 5.87 4.06
CA LEU A 36 -6.12 4.48 3.77
C LEU A 36 -4.70 4.16 4.23
N PHE A 37 -3.72 5.06 4.08
CA PHE A 37 -2.37 4.82 4.57
C PHE A 37 -2.30 4.74 6.09
N THR A 38 -3.04 5.58 6.80
CA THR A 38 -3.14 5.51 8.26
C THR A 38 -3.76 4.18 8.70
N LEU A 39 -4.83 3.75 8.03
CA LEU A 39 -5.45 2.46 8.29
C LEU A 39 -4.50 1.30 7.99
N TYR A 40 -3.86 1.30 6.83
CA TYR A 40 -2.89 0.27 6.46
C TYR A 40 -1.74 0.19 7.46
N ASN A 41 -1.22 1.34 7.93
CA ASN A 41 -0.17 1.39 8.96
C ASN A 41 -0.57 0.68 10.24
N LYS A 42 -1.76 1.00 10.76
CA LYS A 42 -2.27 0.33 11.96
C LYS A 42 -2.37 -1.17 11.73
N LEU A 43 -2.96 -1.61 10.62
CA LEU A 43 -3.18 -3.03 10.36
C LEU A 43 -1.89 -3.83 10.13
N TYR A 44 -0.92 -3.30 9.37
CA TYR A 44 0.34 -4.02 9.18
C TYR A 44 1.16 -4.06 10.46
N ALA A 45 1.02 -3.07 11.36
CA ALA A 45 1.64 -3.10 12.66
C ALA A 45 1.07 -4.23 13.52
N GLU A 46 -0.25 -4.37 13.57
CA GLU A 46 -0.90 -5.49 14.27
C GLU A 46 -0.47 -6.85 13.70
N ALA A 47 -0.48 -7.01 12.36
CA ALA A 47 -0.02 -8.22 11.71
C ALA A 47 1.46 -8.53 12.02
N THR A 48 2.31 -7.51 12.05
CA THR A 48 3.73 -7.65 12.42
C THR A 48 3.87 -8.14 13.86
N PHE A 49 3.08 -7.60 14.80
CA PHE A 49 3.11 -8.07 16.19
C PHE A 49 2.56 -9.48 16.34
N GLU A 50 1.53 -9.86 15.57
CA GLU A 50 1.04 -11.25 15.56
C GLU A 50 2.10 -12.23 15.05
N LEU A 51 2.76 -11.93 13.91
CA LEU A 51 3.87 -12.76 13.42
C LEU A 51 5.00 -12.87 14.44
N ALA A 52 5.30 -11.79 15.15
CA ALA A 52 6.34 -11.79 16.18
C ALA A 52 5.97 -12.66 17.39
N ARG A 53 4.70 -12.61 17.82
CA ARG A 53 4.16 -13.49 18.88
C ARG A 53 4.20 -14.97 18.49
N ARG A 54 4.12 -15.27 17.19
CA ARG A 54 4.24 -16.62 16.62
C ARG A 54 5.69 -17.06 16.41
N GLU A 55 6.67 -16.21 16.74
CA GLU A 55 8.09 -16.45 16.49
C GLU A 55 8.45 -16.59 15.00
N GLU A 56 7.56 -16.15 14.09
CA GLU A 56 7.79 -16.19 12.64
C GLU A 56 8.67 -15.03 12.14
N VAL A 57 8.70 -13.92 12.90
CA VAL A 57 9.57 -12.77 12.64
C VAL A 57 10.21 -12.29 13.93
N VAL A 58 11.43 -11.79 13.83
CA VAL A 58 12.16 -11.19 14.95
C VAL A 58 12.04 -9.67 14.88
N LEU A 59 11.52 -9.07 15.95
CA LEU A 59 11.48 -7.62 16.11
C LEU A 59 12.64 -7.16 16.99
N ASN A 60 13.32 -6.11 16.55
CA ASN A 60 14.30 -5.39 17.36
C ASN A 60 13.60 -4.25 18.11
N ASN A 61 14.34 -3.48 18.92
CA ASN A 61 13.82 -2.32 19.65
C ASN A 61 13.23 -1.18 18.77
N HIS A 62 13.23 -1.32 17.44
CA HIS A 62 12.62 -0.38 16.52
C HIS A 62 11.65 -1.11 15.59
N PHE A 63 10.46 -0.52 15.38
CA PHE A 63 9.45 -1.08 14.48
C PHE A 63 9.94 -0.99 13.02
N PRO A 64 10.02 -2.10 12.28
CA PRO A 64 10.56 -2.08 10.92
C PRO A 64 9.48 -1.64 9.91
N ASP A 65 9.16 -0.34 9.85
CA ASP A 65 7.99 0.22 9.12
C ASP A 65 7.87 -0.28 7.67
N ARG A 66 8.96 -0.19 6.90
CA ARG A 66 8.97 -0.66 5.51
C ARG A 66 8.71 -2.16 5.40
N ARG A 67 9.40 -2.98 6.19
CA ARG A 67 9.22 -4.45 6.17
C ARG A 67 7.82 -4.83 6.64
N GLY A 68 7.29 -4.15 7.64
CA GLY A 68 5.89 -4.27 8.07
C GLY A 68 4.93 -4.12 6.89
N ALA A 69 5.10 -3.03 6.14
CA ALA A 69 4.25 -2.68 5.00
C ALA A 69 4.45 -3.55 3.76
N THR A 70 5.65 -4.08 3.49
CA THR A 70 5.98 -4.72 2.21
C THR A 70 6.31 -6.22 2.29
N GLU A 71 6.61 -6.76 3.47
CA GLU A 71 7.01 -8.16 3.68
C GLU A 71 6.11 -8.87 4.69
N TYR A 72 5.87 -8.25 5.85
CA TYR A 72 5.14 -8.92 6.94
C TYR A 72 3.63 -8.92 6.73
N ALA A 73 3.05 -7.83 6.24
CA ALA A 73 1.64 -7.82 5.84
C ALA A 73 1.30 -8.90 4.79
N PRO A 74 2.03 -9.04 3.66
CA PRO A 74 1.74 -10.10 2.70
C PRO A 74 2.10 -11.50 3.22
N GLN A 75 3.12 -11.65 4.09
CA GLN A 75 3.37 -12.92 4.78
C GLN A 75 2.17 -13.33 5.63
N PHE A 76 1.59 -12.39 6.39
CA PHE A 76 0.44 -12.65 7.26
C PHE A 76 -0.84 -12.99 6.48
N ILE A 77 -1.10 -12.32 5.36
CA ILE A 77 -2.29 -12.59 4.52
C ILE A 77 -2.10 -13.84 3.66
N GLY A 78 -0.86 -14.12 3.26
CA GLY A 78 -0.51 -15.06 2.20
C GLY A 78 -0.32 -14.37 0.85
N TYR A 79 0.86 -14.54 0.26
CA TYR A 79 1.23 -13.97 -1.03
C TYR A 79 0.31 -14.41 -2.18
N GLU A 80 -0.11 -15.68 -2.20
CA GLU A 80 -1.05 -16.20 -3.19
C GLU A 80 -2.39 -15.46 -3.15
N SER A 81 -2.97 -15.34 -1.96
CA SER A 81 -4.26 -14.68 -1.74
C SER A 81 -4.21 -13.22 -2.21
N LEU A 82 -3.15 -12.48 -1.85
CA LEU A 82 -2.96 -11.11 -2.32
C LEU A 82 -2.74 -11.01 -3.82
N TYR A 83 -1.95 -11.93 -4.39
CA TYR A 83 -1.72 -11.97 -5.83
C TYR A 83 -3.05 -12.13 -6.57
N GLN A 84 -3.91 -13.05 -6.14
CA GLN A 84 -5.23 -13.26 -6.72
C GLN A 84 -6.09 -12.00 -6.60
N ILE A 85 -6.16 -11.36 -5.43
CA ILE A 85 -6.92 -10.11 -5.24
C ILE A 85 -6.44 -9.02 -6.22
N ILE A 86 -5.13 -8.86 -6.37
CA ILE A 86 -4.54 -7.81 -7.21
C ILE A 86 -4.76 -8.10 -8.70
N THR A 87 -4.68 -9.36 -9.12
CA THR A 87 -4.65 -9.74 -10.54
C THR A 87 -5.97 -10.19 -11.11
N THR A 88 -6.88 -10.72 -10.29
CA THR A 88 -8.18 -11.25 -10.76
C THR A 88 -9.32 -10.26 -10.60
N GLU A 89 -9.26 -9.38 -9.59
CA GLU A 89 -10.27 -8.35 -9.43
C GLU A 89 -10.10 -7.28 -10.51
N GLN A 90 -11.13 -7.12 -11.35
CA GLN A 90 -11.10 -6.22 -12.50
C GLN A 90 -10.68 -4.79 -12.12
N GLY A 91 -11.17 -4.28 -10.98
CA GLY A 91 -10.82 -2.95 -10.48
C GLY A 91 -9.32 -2.80 -10.18
N CYS A 92 -8.76 -3.74 -9.41
CA CYS A 92 -7.33 -3.76 -9.07
C CYS A 92 -6.47 -3.92 -10.32
N ARG A 93 -6.82 -4.87 -11.20
CA ARG A 93 -6.05 -5.17 -12.41
C ARG A 93 -5.95 -3.97 -13.34
N VAL A 94 -7.07 -3.28 -13.60
CA VAL A 94 -7.10 -2.08 -14.45
C VAL A 94 -6.32 -0.93 -13.81
N CYS A 95 -6.50 -0.71 -12.51
CA CYS A 95 -5.77 0.33 -11.78
C CYS A 95 -4.25 0.08 -11.79
N LEU A 96 -3.83 -1.16 -11.58
CA LEU A 96 -2.42 -1.54 -11.60
C LEU A 96 -1.81 -1.36 -12.98
N GLN A 97 -2.51 -1.79 -14.04
CA GLN A 97 -2.04 -1.60 -15.41
C GLN A 97 -1.88 -0.11 -15.76
N ASN A 98 -2.84 0.72 -15.36
CA ASN A 98 -2.78 2.17 -15.56
C ASN A 98 -1.56 2.77 -14.85
N LEU A 99 -1.28 2.37 -13.60
CA LEU A 99 -0.10 2.81 -12.86
C LEU A 99 1.21 2.38 -13.55
N ILE A 100 1.29 1.13 -14.01
CA ILE A 100 2.46 0.59 -14.72
C ILE A 100 2.74 1.40 -15.98
N GLU A 101 1.72 1.67 -16.79
CA GLU A 101 1.85 2.44 -18.04
C GLU A 101 2.38 3.84 -17.78
N ARG A 102 1.81 4.55 -16.79
CA ARG A 102 2.22 5.93 -16.48
C ARG A 102 3.65 6.01 -15.94
N ILE A 103 4.07 5.05 -15.12
CA ILE A 103 5.46 4.99 -14.63
C ILE A 103 6.41 4.68 -15.79
N SER A 104 6.02 3.74 -16.66
CA SER A 104 6.80 3.34 -17.85
C SER A 104 6.95 4.48 -18.86
N ASN A 105 5.93 5.34 -18.99
CA ASN A 105 5.95 6.54 -19.82
C ASN A 105 6.67 7.72 -19.17
N HIS A 106 7.21 7.55 -17.95
CA HIS A 106 7.84 8.60 -17.16
C HIS A 106 6.93 9.79 -16.85
N GLU A 107 5.61 9.56 -16.77
CA GLU A 107 4.63 10.56 -16.33
C GLU A 107 4.73 10.78 -14.81
N PHE A 108 5.11 9.75 -14.07
CA PHE A 108 5.41 9.80 -12.64
C PHE A 108 6.75 9.16 -12.33
N TYR A 109 7.48 9.77 -11.40
CA TYR A 109 8.69 9.22 -10.80
C TYR A 109 8.39 8.80 -9.37
N ILE A 110 8.47 7.51 -9.10
CA ILE A 110 8.10 6.94 -7.80
C ILE A 110 9.32 6.83 -6.91
N LYS A 111 10.44 6.39 -7.49
CA LYS A 111 11.71 6.26 -6.80
C LYS A 111 12.45 7.59 -6.84
N LEU A 112 12.68 8.14 -5.64
CA LEU A 112 13.37 9.42 -5.44
C LEU A 112 14.60 9.18 -4.57
N SER A 113 15.72 9.82 -4.93
CA SER A 113 16.95 9.76 -4.15
C SER A 113 16.78 10.54 -2.86
N MET A 114 17.40 10.07 -1.78
CA MET A 114 17.51 10.81 -0.52
C MET A 114 18.91 11.42 -0.41
N PRO A 115 19.06 12.66 0.09
CA PRO A 115 18.02 13.58 0.58
C PRO A 115 17.43 14.52 -0.49
N TYR A 116 17.90 14.45 -1.74
CA TYR A 116 17.67 15.51 -2.74
C TYR A 116 16.34 15.40 -3.49
N GLY A 117 15.65 14.26 -3.41
CA GLY A 117 14.38 14.03 -4.07
C GLY A 117 14.49 13.92 -5.59
N GLU A 118 15.67 13.55 -6.11
CA GLU A 118 15.88 13.42 -7.56
C GLU A 118 15.28 12.12 -8.07
N ARG A 119 14.70 12.16 -9.27
CA ARG A 119 14.14 10.96 -9.92
C ARG A 119 15.20 9.89 -10.14
N GLN A 120 14.84 8.63 -9.88
CA GLN A 120 15.70 7.46 -10.10
C GLN A 120 15.08 6.57 -11.18
N ILE A 121 15.39 6.87 -12.44
CA ILE A 121 14.74 6.23 -13.61
C ILE A 121 15.02 4.73 -13.65
N GLU A 122 16.24 4.32 -13.31
CA GLU A 122 16.65 2.91 -13.28
C GLU A 122 15.87 2.14 -12.21
N GLU A 123 15.66 2.72 -11.02
CA GLU A 123 14.87 2.10 -9.96
C GLU A 123 13.37 2.04 -10.32
N ASP A 124 12.84 3.05 -11.00
CA ASP A 124 11.47 3.03 -11.53
C ASP A 124 11.29 1.95 -12.60
N ASN A 125 12.26 1.77 -13.50
CA ASN A 125 12.25 0.70 -14.50
C ASN A 125 12.34 -0.69 -13.87
N GLU A 126 13.14 -0.85 -12.82
CA GLU A 126 13.19 -2.09 -12.03
C GLU A 126 11.84 -2.35 -11.34
N LEU A 127 11.23 -1.32 -10.75
CA LEU A 127 9.90 -1.40 -10.16
C LEU A 127 8.87 -1.87 -11.21
N VAL A 128 8.84 -1.26 -12.39
CA VAL A 128 7.96 -1.66 -13.52
C VAL A 128 8.19 -3.12 -13.90
N THR A 129 9.44 -3.56 -13.97
CA THR A 129 9.78 -4.95 -14.30
C THR A 129 9.19 -5.92 -13.26
N ARG A 130 9.35 -5.61 -11.96
CA ARG A 130 8.78 -6.43 -10.88
C ARG A 130 7.25 -6.38 -10.84
N LEU A 131 6.63 -5.23 -11.13
CA LEU A 131 5.17 -5.08 -11.23
C LEU A 131 4.57 -5.92 -12.37
N ASN A 132 5.35 -6.19 -13.43
CA ASN A 132 4.96 -7.06 -14.55
C ASN A 132 5.31 -8.54 -14.35
N SER A 133 5.97 -8.90 -13.24
CA SER A 133 6.36 -10.29 -12.97
C SER A 133 5.15 -11.23 -12.88
N THR A 134 5.29 -12.46 -13.35
CA THR A 134 4.32 -13.53 -13.10
C THR A 134 4.53 -14.22 -11.76
N ASP A 135 5.70 -14.06 -11.14
CA ASP A 135 5.99 -14.59 -9.80
C ASP A 135 5.16 -13.84 -8.74
N HIS A 136 4.46 -14.61 -7.90
CA HIS A 136 3.48 -14.08 -6.96
C HIS A 136 4.12 -13.21 -5.88
N VAL A 137 5.27 -13.65 -5.34
CA VAL A 137 5.98 -12.94 -4.28
C VAL A 137 6.58 -11.64 -4.85
N VAL A 138 7.18 -11.71 -6.03
CA VAL A 138 7.78 -10.54 -6.69
C VAL A 138 6.72 -9.49 -7.04
N LYS A 139 5.60 -9.88 -7.67
CA LYS A 139 4.56 -8.92 -8.06
C LYS A 139 3.91 -8.27 -6.83
N VAL A 140 3.54 -9.05 -5.82
CA VAL A 140 2.93 -8.52 -4.59
C VAL A 140 3.89 -7.58 -3.87
N GLY A 141 5.16 -7.99 -3.73
CA GLY A 141 6.20 -7.15 -3.14
C GLY A 141 6.38 -5.83 -3.90
N ALA A 142 6.35 -5.86 -5.24
CA ALA A 142 6.44 -4.67 -6.07
C ALA A 142 5.24 -3.73 -5.91
N VAL A 143 4.02 -4.26 -5.84
CA VAL A 143 2.80 -3.45 -5.61
C VAL A 143 2.86 -2.77 -4.25
N LEU A 144 3.28 -3.49 -3.20
CA LEU A 144 3.41 -2.90 -1.87
C LEU A 144 4.57 -1.90 -1.79
N ASP A 145 5.67 -2.14 -2.49
CA ASP A 145 6.79 -1.20 -2.62
C ASP A 145 6.38 0.09 -3.36
N LEU A 146 5.55 -0.02 -4.41
CA LEU A 146 4.92 1.13 -5.07
C LEU A 146 4.05 1.93 -4.09
N ILE A 147 3.11 1.26 -3.39
CA ILE A 147 2.23 1.88 -2.40
C ILE A 147 3.03 2.59 -1.31
N TYR A 148 4.06 1.93 -0.77
CA TYR A 148 4.93 2.50 0.27
C TYR A 148 5.73 3.70 -0.24
N SER A 149 6.28 3.62 -1.45
CA SER A 149 7.04 4.73 -2.06
C SER A 149 6.14 5.94 -2.30
N VAL A 150 4.93 5.75 -2.82
CA VAL A 150 3.96 6.85 -3.00
C VAL A 150 3.60 7.48 -1.65
N ARG A 151 3.34 6.68 -0.62
CA ARG A 151 3.13 7.20 0.75
C ARG A 151 4.29 8.08 1.17
N CYS A 152 5.53 7.60 1.10
CA CYS A 152 6.71 8.38 1.47
C CYS A 152 6.80 9.68 0.68
N ASN A 153 6.54 9.66 -0.63
CA ASN A 153 6.56 10.85 -1.47
C ASN A 153 5.46 11.86 -1.11
N MET A 154 4.30 11.40 -0.64
CA MET A 154 3.24 12.29 -0.16
C MET A 154 3.60 12.98 1.18
N PHE A 155 4.37 12.32 2.05
CA PHE A 155 4.76 12.88 3.35
C PHE A 155 6.07 13.69 3.30
N HIS A 156 7.03 13.27 2.46
CA HIS A 156 8.40 13.79 2.43
C HIS A 156 8.82 14.37 1.08
N GLY A 157 8.10 14.05 0.00
CA GLY A 157 8.38 14.58 -1.32
C GLY A 157 8.07 16.07 -1.42
N ASN A 158 8.51 16.67 -2.52
CA ASN A 158 8.24 18.07 -2.80
C ASN A 158 6.71 18.26 -2.84
N LYS A 159 6.19 19.08 -1.90
CA LYS A 159 4.76 19.17 -1.53
C LYS A 159 3.89 19.85 -2.59
N GLN A 160 4.02 19.44 -3.85
CA GLN A 160 3.10 19.88 -4.88
C GLN A 160 1.76 19.22 -4.62
N PHE A 161 0.73 20.06 -4.56
CA PHE A 161 -0.67 19.68 -4.45
C PHE A 161 -1.31 20.06 -5.79
N ALA A 162 -1.24 19.12 -6.74
CA ALA A 162 -1.55 19.36 -8.15
C ALA A 162 -2.48 18.29 -8.74
N GLN A 163 -3.33 18.70 -9.69
CA GLN A 163 -4.34 17.84 -10.30
C GLN A 163 -3.76 16.59 -10.96
N VAL A 164 -2.54 16.69 -11.50
CA VAL A 164 -1.84 15.54 -12.11
C VAL A 164 -1.72 14.37 -11.13
N GLN A 165 -1.62 14.59 -9.81
CA GLN A 165 -1.49 13.51 -8.83
C GLN A 165 -2.76 12.67 -8.69
N VAL A 166 -3.92 13.12 -9.17
CA VAL A 166 -5.15 12.31 -9.20
C VAL A 166 -4.95 11.05 -10.03
N ASP A 167 -4.21 11.15 -11.14
CA ASP A 167 -3.90 10.03 -12.02
C ASP A 167 -3.05 8.94 -11.35
N LEU A 168 -2.33 9.30 -10.28
CA LEU A 168 -1.58 8.38 -9.44
C LEU A 168 -2.43 7.86 -8.26
N LEU A 169 -3.09 8.77 -7.54
CA LEU A 169 -3.78 8.45 -6.27
C LEU A 169 -5.10 7.71 -6.48
N ALA A 170 -5.86 8.04 -7.52
CA ALA A 170 -7.13 7.38 -7.80
C ALA A 170 -6.98 5.86 -7.97
N PRO A 171 -6.13 5.36 -8.89
CA PRO A 171 -5.92 3.91 -9.02
C PRO A 171 -5.24 3.28 -7.79
N LEU A 172 -4.30 3.99 -7.16
CA LEU A 172 -3.58 3.46 -5.99
C LEU A 172 -4.51 3.20 -4.80
N THR A 173 -5.45 4.12 -4.54
CA THR A 173 -6.38 3.99 -3.41
C THR A 173 -7.38 2.84 -3.60
N VAL A 174 -7.72 2.48 -4.83
CA VAL A 174 -8.52 1.28 -5.13
C VAL A 174 -7.78 0.01 -4.71
N ILE A 175 -6.52 -0.13 -5.13
CA ILE A 175 -5.70 -1.30 -4.81
C ILE A 175 -5.45 -1.38 -3.31
N LEU A 176 -5.03 -0.26 -2.70
CA LEU A 176 -4.74 -0.18 -1.26
C LEU A 176 -5.96 -0.54 -0.41
N ARG A 177 -7.16 -0.04 -0.77
CA ARG A 177 -8.40 -0.38 -0.06
C ARG A 177 -8.67 -1.89 -0.07
N ARG A 178 -8.41 -2.58 -1.19
CA ARG A 178 -8.59 -4.04 -1.26
C ARG A 178 -7.60 -4.82 -0.42
N ILE A 179 -6.34 -4.38 -0.41
CA ILE A 179 -5.31 -4.96 0.46
C ILE A 179 -5.68 -4.77 1.94
N ILE A 180 -6.16 -3.58 2.33
CA ILE A 180 -6.63 -3.28 3.69
C ILE A 180 -7.77 -4.22 4.12
N VAL A 181 -8.78 -4.41 3.27
CA VAL A 181 -9.91 -5.31 3.56
C VAL A 181 -9.42 -6.74 3.74
N ALA A 182 -8.50 -7.21 2.91
CA ALA A 182 -7.94 -8.56 3.02
C ALA A 182 -7.09 -8.73 4.29
N LEU A 183 -6.25 -7.74 4.62
CA LEU A 183 -5.44 -7.74 5.84
C LEU A 183 -6.31 -7.78 7.09
N TYR A 184 -7.35 -6.96 7.11
CA TYR A 184 -8.28 -6.91 8.22
C TYR A 184 -9.05 -8.23 8.38
N ALA A 185 -9.51 -8.84 7.28
CA ALA A 185 -10.17 -10.13 7.32
C ALA A 185 -9.25 -11.23 7.87
N ALA A 186 -7.98 -11.26 7.46
CA ALA A 186 -6.99 -12.20 7.99
C ALA A 186 -6.76 -12.02 9.50
N LEU A 187 -6.69 -10.77 9.97
CA LEU A 187 -6.55 -10.47 11.40
C LEU A 187 -7.80 -10.89 12.22
N GLN A 188 -8.99 -10.79 11.64
CA GLN A 188 -10.24 -11.21 12.28
C GLN A 188 -10.36 -12.74 12.34
N SER A 189 -9.89 -13.49 11.34
CA SER A 189 -9.95 -14.96 11.36
C SER A 189 -9.04 -15.62 12.41
N GLU A 190 -8.05 -14.87 12.91
CA GLU A 190 -7.06 -15.32 13.90
C GLU A 190 -7.41 -14.89 15.34
N SER A 191 -8.49 -14.09 15.47
CA SER A 191 -9.00 -13.55 16.73
C SER A 191 -9.80 -14.58 17.52
#